data_AF-Q9GU51-F1
#
_entry.id   AF-Q9GU51-F1
#
_cell.length_a   1.000
_cell.length_b   1.000
_cell.length_c   1.000
_cell.angle_alpha   90.00
_cell.angle_beta   90.00
_cell.angle_gamma   90.00
#
_symmetry.space_group_name_H-M   'P 1'
#
loop_
_entity.id
_entity.type
_entity.pdbx_description
1 polymer ?
#
loop_
_entity_poly.entity_id
_entity_poly.type
_entity_poly.pdbx_seq_one_letter_code
_entity_poly.pdbx_strand_id
1 'polypeptide(L)'
;MQRRISSIIYVILQFIAFFFVLVGTPIDMFRDDTEGMYGNTPCITLWGFQFDCYSVSYDNRSDHFWGGCHGRRDRFRAAQAFAILSVVVYGTAFVLGLFAVCWCPFFRWVCLVLNIVGILTLCIVWASMVVTYYKDEGESCPQVGFFFAYGVGFALFLVAWCLDIINIFFLLLPCEDQKFGESGNPKPSTRHGEEEMK
;
A
#
# COMPACT_ATOMS: atom_id res chain seq x y z
N MET A 1 -24.36 12.13 1.52
CA MET A 1 -23.21 12.74 0.80
C MET A 1 -21.87 12.16 1.26
N GLN A 2 -21.65 12.07 2.58
CA GLN A 2 -20.41 11.57 3.20
C GLN A 2 -19.93 10.19 2.71
N ARG A 3 -20.82 9.18 2.60
CA ARG A 3 -20.48 7.84 2.08
C ARG A 3 -19.90 7.85 0.67
N ARG A 4 -20.45 8.68 -0.23
CA ARG A 4 -19.97 8.76 -1.62
C ARG A 4 -18.60 9.42 -1.69
N ILE A 5 -18.39 10.50 -0.92
CA ILE A 5 -17.09 11.17 -0.83
C ILE A 5 -16.03 10.20 -0.30
N SER A 6 -16.32 9.49 0.80
CA SER A 6 -15.42 8.47 1.35
C SER A 6 -15.11 7.35 0.35
N SER A 7 -16.09 6.89 -0.42
CA SER A 7 -15.88 5.86 -1.45
C SER A 7 -15.03 6.37 -2.61
N ILE A 8 -15.22 7.63 -3.03
CA ILE A 8 -14.42 8.26 -4.09
C ILE A 8 -12.97 8.41 -3.64
N ILE A 9 -12.74 8.91 -2.41
CA ILE A 9 -11.39 9.05 -1.84
C ILE A 9 -10.72 7.67 -1.76
N TYR A 10 -11.43 6.66 -1.25
CA TYR A 10 -10.94 5.28 -1.22
C TYR A 10 -10.48 4.81 -2.60
N VAL A 11 -11.31 4.97 -3.64
CA VAL A 11 -10.95 4.52 -5.01
C VAL A 11 -9.69 5.22 -5.52
N ILE A 12 -9.55 6.54 -5.29
CA ILE A 12 -8.37 7.30 -5.73
C ILE A 12 -7.11 6.80 -5.02
N LEU A 13 -7.17 6.67 -3.69
CA LEU A 13 -6.04 6.19 -2.89
C LEU A 13 -5.70 4.73 -3.22
N GLN A 14 -6.70 3.86 -3.42
CA GLN A 14 -6.51 2.47 -3.82
C GLN A 14 -5.86 2.37 -5.20
N PHE A 15 -6.23 3.24 -6.14
CA PHE A 15 -5.58 3.30 -7.45
C PHE A 15 -4.09 3.65 -7.33
N ILE A 16 -3.77 4.68 -6.55
CA ILE A 16 -2.37 5.10 -6.31
C ILE A 16 -1.59 3.96 -5.65
N ALA A 17 -2.16 3.33 -4.62
CA ALA A 17 -1.55 2.20 -3.92
C ALA A 17 -1.31 1.02 -4.88
N PHE A 18 -2.31 0.65 -5.67
CA PHE A 18 -2.18 -0.40 -6.71
C PHE A 18 -1.09 -0.07 -7.72
N PHE A 19 -1.05 1.17 -8.23
CA PHE A 19 -0.05 1.61 -9.18
C PHE A 19 1.37 1.51 -8.59
N PHE A 20 1.55 1.93 -7.34
CA PHE A 20 2.84 1.80 -6.65
C PHE A 20 3.27 0.35 -6.42
N VAL A 21 2.34 -0.55 -6.07
CA VAL A 21 2.67 -1.99 -5.97
C VAL A 21 3.04 -2.56 -7.35
N LEU A 22 2.28 -2.22 -8.39
CA LEU A 22 2.51 -2.68 -9.76
C LEU A 22 3.88 -2.23 -10.30
N VAL A 23 4.21 -0.95 -10.12
CA VAL A 23 5.45 -0.34 -10.60
C VAL A 23 6.63 -0.66 -9.68
N GLY A 24 6.41 -0.76 -8.37
CA GLY A 24 7.45 -1.13 -7.40
C GLY A 24 7.91 -2.58 -7.54
N THR A 25 7.04 -3.48 -8.01
CA THR A 25 7.36 -4.91 -8.18
C THR A 25 8.55 -5.20 -9.11
N PRO A 26 8.65 -4.60 -10.31
CA PRO A 26 9.82 -4.79 -11.18
C PRO A 26 11.03 -3.91 -10.81
N ILE A 27 10.87 -2.88 -9.97
CA ILE A 27 11.90 -1.88 -9.66
C ILE A 27 12.87 -2.38 -8.56
N ASP A 28 14.01 -1.69 -8.41
CA ASP A 28 15.03 -1.94 -7.39
C ASP A 28 14.49 -1.87 -5.95
N MET A 29 14.80 -2.91 -5.18
CA MET A 29 14.58 -2.95 -3.73
C MET A 29 15.79 -2.39 -2.97
N PHE A 30 16.98 -2.57 -3.54
CA PHE A 30 18.23 -2.02 -3.03
C PHE A 30 19.05 -1.42 -4.17
N ARG A 31 19.73 -0.32 -3.90
CA ARG A 31 20.56 0.41 -4.85
C ARG A 31 21.87 0.80 -4.20
N ASP A 32 22.96 0.69 -4.94
CA ASP A 32 24.29 1.08 -4.47
C ASP A 32 24.28 2.57 -4.09
N ASP A 33 24.82 2.89 -2.91
CA ASP A 33 24.89 4.25 -2.38
C ASP A 33 26.17 4.98 -2.81
N THR A 34 27.13 4.25 -3.38
CA THR A 34 28.31 4.83 -4.00
C THR A 34 27.99 5.19 -5.44
N GLU A 35 28.08 6.47 -5.81
CA GLU A 35 28.17 6.88 -7.20
C GLU A 35 29.39 6.16 -7.80
N GLY A 36 29.13 5.08 -8.54
CA GLY A 36 30.12 4.04 -8.79
C GLY A 36 31.40 4.60 -9.39
N MET A 37 32.55 4.12 -8.90
CA MET A 37 33.89 4.34 -9.48
C MET A 37 33.97 4.01 -11.00
N TYR A 38 32.95 3.35 -11.57
CA TYR A 38 32.87 2.88 -12.95
C TYR A 38 31.71 3.49 -13.76
N GLY A 39 30.99 4.50 -13.24
CA GLY A 39 29.92 5.18 -13.98
C GLY A 39 28.58 4.42 -14.09
N ASN A 40 28.44 3.29 -13.39
CA ASN A 40 27.20 2.51 -13.30
C ASN A 40 26.73 2.45 -11.85
N THR A 41 25.40 2.41 -11.62
CA THR A 41 24.80 2.18 -10.31
C THR A 41 24.20 0.77 -10.26
N PRO A 42 24.82 -0.21 -9.60
CA PRO A 42 24.24 -1.54 -9.47
C PRO A 42 23.02 -1.53 -8.54
N CYS A 43 22.09 -2.45 -8.78
CA CYS A 43 20.91 -2.63 -7.93
C CYS A 43 20.44 -4.08 -7.86
N ILE A 44 19.65 -4.32 -6.82
CA ILE A 44 19.00 -5.58 -6.54
C ILE A 44 17.49 -5.34 -6.60
N THR A 45 16.84 -5.96 -7.56
CA THR A 45 15.37 -6.06 -7.64
C THR A 45 14.89 -7.31 -6.90
N LEU A 46 13.57 -7.48 -6.74
CA LEU A 46 13.03 -8.77 -6.28
C LEU A 46 13.44 -9.94 -7.18
N TRP A 47 13.68 -9.68 -8.47
CA TRP A 47 13.86 -10.69 -9.52
C TRP A 47 15.32 -11.04 -9.79
N GLY A 48 16.25 -10.17 -9.40
CA GLY A 48 17.67 -10.38 -9.64
C GLY A 48 18.53 -9.14 -9.46
N PHE A 49 19.82 -9.35 -9.69
CA PHE A 49 20.86 -8.33 -9.65
C PHE A 49 21.12 -7.78 -11.06
N GLN A 50 21.35 -6.47 -11.14
CA GLN A 50 21.70 -5.75 -12.35
C GLN A 50 22.88 -4.81 -12.07
N PHE A 51 23.89 -4.83 -12.94
CA PHE A 51 25.01 -3.88 -12.91
C PHE A 51 24.60 -2.49 -13.40
N ASP A 52 23.62 -2.42 -14.30
CA ASP A 52 23.00 -1.18 -14.75
C ASP A 52 21.47 -1.27 -14.53
N CYS A 53 20.98 -0.51 -13.54
CA CYS A 53 19.57 -0.45 -13.17
C CYS A 53 18.62 0.07 -14.26
N TYR A 54 19.17 0.70 -15.30
CA TYR A 54 18.36 1.17 -16.44
C TYR A 54 18.29 0.13 -17.56
N SER A 55 19.05 -0.96 -17.46
CA SER A 55 19.03 -2.05 -18.43
C SER A 55 17.87 -3.02 -18.19
N VAL A 56 17.37 -3.62 -19.28
CA VAL A 56 16.26 -4.62 -19.22
C VAL A 56 16.80 -6.04 -18.91
N SER A 57 18.12 -6.23 -19.00
CA SER A 57 18.80 -7.51 -18.81
C SER A 57 19.20 -7.71 -17.35
N TYR A 58 18.81 -8.86 -16.78
CA TYR A 58 19.35 -9.31 -15.51
C TYR A 58 20.69 -10.01 -15.72
N ASP A 59 21.73 -9.54 -15.04
CA ASP A 59 23.03 -10.23 -15.04
C ASP A 59 22.94 -11.55 -14.28
N ASN A 60 22.19 -11.55 -13.18
CA ASN A 60 21.91 -12.75 -12.40
C ASN A 60 20.47 -12.75 -11.88
N ARG A 61 19.77 -13.87 -12.08
CA ARG A 61 18.47 -14.10 -11.42
C ARG A 61 18.64 -14.24 -9.92
N SER A 62 17.64 -13.81 -9.16
CA SER A 62 17.63 -13.83 -7.68
C SER A 62 18.01 -15.20 -7.09
N ASP A 63 17.50 -16.29 -7.65
CA ASP A 63 17.82 -17.66 -7.20
C ASP A 63 19.30 -18.04 -7.32
N HIS A 64 19.94 -17.61 -8.42
CA HIS A 64 21.35 -17.87 -8.68
C HIS A 64 22.22 -16.93 -7.83
N PHE A 65 21.86 -15.65 -7.77
CA PHE A 65 22.55 -14.63 -6.99
C PHE A 65 22.61 -14.98 -5.50
N TRP A 66 21.51 -15.50 -4.95
CA TRP A 66 21.44 -15.95 -3.55
C TRP A 66 21.71 -17.45 -3.37
N GLY A 67 22.33 -18.10 -4.35
CA GLY A 67 22.55 -19.55 -4.36
C GLY A 67 23.28 -20.09 -3.11
N GLY A 68 24.26 -19.33 -2.61
CA GLY A 68 25.01 -19.64 -1.38
C GLY A 68 24.37 -19.16 -0.08
N CYS A 69 23.33 -18.33 -0.15
CA CYS A 69 22.66 -17.72 1.01
C CYS A 69 21.20 -18.20 1.08
N HIS A 70 21.00 -19.45 1.50
CA HIS A 70 19.68 -20.10 1.46
C HIS A 70 18.59 -19.32 2.21
N GLY A 71 18.89 -18.81 3.40
CA GLY A 71 17.93 -18.03 4.20
C GLY A 71 17.46 -16.78 3.46
N ARG A 72 18.40 -16.03 2.86
CA ARG A 72 18.08 -14.88 2.01
C ARG A 72 17.31 -15.27 0.76
N ARG A 73 17.73 -16.33 0.06
CA ARG A 73 17.04 -16.82 -1.15
C ARG A 73 15.57 -17.14 -0.88
N ASP A 74 15.29 -17.85 0.21
CA ASP A 74 13.93 -18.24 0.55
C ASP A 74 13.06 -17.02 0.91
N ARG A 75 13.64 -15.99 1.55
CA ARG A 75 12.95 -14.70 1.76
C ARG A 75 12.62 -13.99 0.45
N PHE A 76 13.55 -13.97 -0.51
CA PHE A 76 13.28 -13.39 -1.83
C PHE A 76 12.21 -14.16 -2.59
N ARG A 77 12.21 -15.50 -2.54
CA ARG A 77 11.15 -16.32 -3.14
C ARG A 77 9.79 -16.03 -2.52
N ALA A 78 9.72 -15.94 -1.19
CA ALA A 78 8.50 -15.55 -0.51
C ALA A 78 8.06 -14.14 -0.95
N ALA A 79 8.97 -13.16 -0.92
CA ALA A 79 8.68 -11.79 -1.31
C ALA A 79 8.20 -11.68 -2.77
N GLN A 80 8.78 -12.43 -3.72
CA GLN A 80 8.30 -12.49 -5.10
C GLN A 80 6.86 -12.98 -5.19
N ALA A 81 6.56 -14.10 -4.53
CA ALA A 81 5.21 -14.67 -4.53
C ALA A 81 4.19 -13.71 -3.90
N PHE A 82 4.52 -13.11 -2.76
CA PHE A 82 3.67 -12.14 -2.07
C PHE A 82 3.55 -10.80 -2.79
N ALA A 83 4.55 -10.39 -3.58
CA ALA A 83 4.46 -9.19 -4.42
C ALA A 83 3.45 -9.41 -5.56
N ILE A 84 3.53 -10.54 -6.28
CA ILE A 84 2.54 -10.90 -7.31
C ILE A 84 1.14 -10.98 -6.69
N LEU A 85 1.00 -11.65 -5.54
CA LEU A 85 -0.28 -11.74 -4.84
C LEU A 85 -0.82 -10.35 -4.46
N SER A 86 0.04 -9.46 -3.96
CA SER A 86 -0.35 -8.09 -3.64
C SER A 86 -0.82 -7.32 -4.88
N VAL A 87 -0.15 -7.46 -6.03
CA VAL A 87 -0.63 -6.84 -7.29
C VAL A 87 -2.07 -7.27 -7.61
N VAL A 88 -2.36 -8.58 -7.52
CA VAL A 88 -3.70 -9.12 -7.79
C VAL A 88 -4.72 -8.64 -6.76
N VAL A 89 -4.37 -8.64 -5.47
CA VAL A 89 -5.27 -8.23 -4.38
C VAL A 89 -5.59 -6.74 -4.47
N TYR A 90 -4.59 -5.87 -4.61
CA TYR A 90 -4.78 -4.42 -4.73
C TYR A 90 -5.54 -4.05 -6.02
N GLY A 91 -5.24 -4.74 -7.13
CA GLY A 91 -5.96 -4.55 -8.39
C GLY A 91 -7.43 -4.95 -8.29
N THR A 92 -7.72 -6.09 -7.64
CA THR A 92 -9.09 -6.54 -7.38
C THR A 92 -9.83 -5.57 -6.46
N ALA A 93 -9.18 -5.09 -5.39
CA ALA A 93 -9.75 -4.11 -4.49
C ALA A 93 -10.11 -2.79 -5.21
N PHE A 94 -9.25 -2.32 -6.10
CA PHE A 94 -9.50 -1.14 -6.93
C PHE A 94 -10.72 -1.34 -7.85
N VAL A 95 -10.75 -2.46 -8.61
CA VAL A 95 -11.86 -2.77 -9.52
C VAL A 95 -13.19 -2.86 -8.78
N LEU A 96 -13.23 -3.59 -7.65
CA LEU A 96 -14.42 -3.67 -6.80
C LEU A 96 -14.79 -2.34 -6.16
N GLY A 97 -13.81 -1.49 -5.85
CA GLY A 97 -14.02 -0.13 -5.37
C GLY A 97 -14.81 0.73 -6.36
N LEU A 98 -14.51 0.61 -7.66
CA LEU A 98 -15.28 1.30 -8.72
C LEU A 98 -16.74 0.85 -8.73
N PHE A 99 -16.99 -0.45 -8.57
CA PHE A 99 -18.36 -0.98 -8.47
C PHE A 99 -19.07 -0.56 -7.17
N ALA A 100 -18.35 -0.42 -6.06
CA ALA A 100 -18.89 0.01 -4.78
C ALA A 100 -19.40 1.47 -4.80
N VAL A 101 -18.78 2.35 -5.60
CA VAL A 101 -19.27 3.73 -5.81
C VAL A 101 -20.66 3.73 -6.45
N CYS A 102 -20.91 2.75 -7.32
CA CYS A 102 -22.13 2.66 -8.09
C CYS A 102 -23.23 1.92 -7.29
N TRP A 103 -23.01 0.69 -6.84
CA TRP A 103 -24.12 -0.28 -6.88
C TRP A 103 -24.35 -1.20 -5.66
N CYS A 104 -23.62 -1.17 -4.53
CA CYS A 104 -24.02 -1.94 -3.33
C CYS A 104 -23.13 -1.73 -2.09
N PRO A 105 -23.68 -1.78 -0.84
CA PRO A 105 -22.88 -1.76 0.38
C PRO A 105 -22.10 -3.07 0.64
N PHE A 106 -22.47 -4.17 -0.01
CA PHE A 106 -21.76 -5.47 0.10
C PHE A 106 -20.31 -5.37 -0.37
N PHE A 107 -20.06 -4.71 -1.50
CA PHE A 107 -18.71 -4.55 -2.05
C PHE A 107 -17.76 -3.80 -1.10
N ARG A 108 -18.29 -2.92 -0.23
CA ARG A 108 -17.49 -2.23 0.79
C ARG A 108 -16.82 -3.21 1.75
N TRP A 109 -17.56 -4.21 2.23
CA TRP A 109 -17.03 -5.22 3.15
C TRP A 109 -16.03 -6.15 2.44
N VAL A 110 -16.29 -6.48 1.18
CA VAL A 110 -15.33 -7.24 0.36
C VAL A 110 -14.04 -6.45 0.15
N CYS A 111 -14.11 -5.17 -0.21
CA CYS A 111 -12.97 -4.27 -0.31
C CYS A 111 -12.19 -4.17 1.01
N LEU A 112 -12.89 -4.13 2.15
CA LEU A 112 -12.27 -4.12 3.47
C LEU A 112 -11.44 -5.39 3.72
N VAL A 113 -12.00 -6.57 3.45
CA VAL A 113 -11.28 -7.84 3.57
C VAL A 113 -10.07 -7.86 2.62
N LEU A 114 -10.24 -7.40 1.38
CA LEU A 114 -9.14 -7.34 0.41
C LEU A 114 -8.01 -6.39 0.85
N ASN A 115 -8.33 -5.22 1.43
CA ASN A 115 -7.33 -4.31 2.00
C ASN A 115 -6.61 -4.95 3.20
N ILE A 116 -7.32 -5.66 4.09
CA ILE A 116 -6.66 -6.37 5.19
C ILE A 116 -5.69 -7.43 4.65
N VAL A 117 -6.11 -8.21 3.67
CA VAL A 117 -5.25 -9.20 3.01
C VAL A 117 -4.08 -8.51 2.33
N GLY A 118 -4.31 -7.38 1.64
CA GLY A 118 -3.29 -6.58 0.96
C GLY A 118 -2.20 -6.08 1.92
N ILE A 119 -2.58 -5.55 3.07
CA ILE A 119 -1.66 -5.17 4.15
C ILE A 119 -0.79 -6.35 4.57
N LEU A 120 -1.39 -7.51 4.80
CA LEU A 120 -0.66 -8.70 5.25
C LEU A 120 0.33 -9.19 4.19
N THR A 121 -0.11 -9.29 2.94
CA THR A 121 0.75 -9.76 1.84
C THR A 121 1.89 -8.79 1.57
N LEU A 122 1.62 -7.49 1.50
CA LEU A 122 2.63 -6.48 1.21
C LEU A 122 3.58 -6.26 2.39
N CYS A 123 3.11 -6.45 3.63
CA CYS A 123 3.96 -6.46 4.83
C CYS A 123 5.07 -7.51 4.72
N ILE A 124 4.74 -8.73 4.29
CA ILE A 124 5.73 -9.79 4.12
C ILE A 124 6.80 -9.39 3.10
N VAL A 125 6.43 -8.70 2.02
CA VAL A 125 7.36 -8.25 0.98
C VAL A 125 8.38 -7.28 1.53
N TRP A 126 7.94 -6.13 2.06
CA TRP A 126 8.89 -5.10 2.53
C TRP A 126 9.61 -5.53 3.81
N ALA A 127 8.96 -6.27 4.72
CA ALA A 127 9.61 -6.78 5.92
C ALA A 127 10.73 -7.78 5.57
N SER A 128 10.55 -8.61 4.53
CA SER A 128 11.61 -9.50 4.03
C SER A 128 12.82 -8.72 3.53
N MET A 129 12.60 -7.56 2.90
CA MET A 129 13.68 -6.66 2.48
C MET A 129 14.38 -6.03 3.69
N VAL A 130 13.64 -5.55 4.69
CA VAL A 130 14.22 -5.01 5.93
C VAL A 130 15.05 -6.07 6.67
N VAL A 131 14.55 -7.30 6.80
CA VAL A 131 15.33 -8.40 7.40
C VAL A 131 16.60 -8.66 6.60
N THR A 132 16.53 -8.67 5.26
CA THR A 132 17.70 -8.84 4.39
C THR A 132 18.73 -7.72 4.58
N TYR A 133 18.26 -6.48 4.78
CA TYR A 133 19.10 -5.31 4.93
C TYR A 133 19.98 -5.40 6.19
N TYR A 134 19.42 -5.84 7.31
CA TYR A 134 20.10 -5.86 8.62
C TYR A 134 20.63 -7.22 9.06
N LYS A 135 20.12 -8.33 8.50
CA LYS A 135 20.51 -9.67 8.96
C LYS A 135 21.84 -10.07 8.31
N ASP A 136 22.85 -10.23 9.17
CA ASP A 136 24.08 -10.93 8.85
C ASP A 136 23.84 -12.46 8.92
N GLU A 137 24.20 -13.17 7.85
CA GLU A 137 24.11 -14.63 7.76
C GLU A 137 25.51 -15.29 7.75
N GLY A 138 26.55 -14.56 8.14
CA GLY A 138 27.94 -15.02 8.27
C GLY A 138 28.86 -14.45 7.20
N GLU A 139 30.15 -14.83 7.25
CA GLU A 139 31.21 -14.28 6.38
C GLU A 139 30.90 -14.37 4.88
N SER A 140 30.21 -15.42 4.44
CA SER A 140 29.84 -15.61 3.02
C SER A 140 28.59 -14.82 2.61
N CYS A 141 27.79 -14.34 3.57
CA CYS A 141 26.48 -13.71 3.35
C CYS A 141 26.29 -12.51 4.31
N PRO A 142 27.15 -11.48 4.23
CA PRO A 142 27.04 -10.31 5.09
C PRO A 142 25.73 -9.56 4.83
N GLN A 143 25.30 -8.74 5.79
CA GLN A 143 24.09 -7.92 5.67
C GLN A 143 24.14 -7.02 4.43
N VAL A 144 23.02 -6.90 3.70
CA VAL A 144 22.98 -6.16 2.42
C VAL A 144 23.19 -4.65 2.62
N GLY A 145 22.76 -4.11 3.76
CA GLY A 145 22.92 -2.70 4.10
C GLY A 145 24.36 -2.22 4.27
N PHE A 146 25.36 -3.10 4.16
CA PHE A 146 26.77 -2.71 4.11
C PHE A 146 27.18 -2.18 2.72
N PHE A 147 26.50 -2.59 1.66
CA PHE A 147 26.85 -2.26 0.27
C PHE A 147 25.74 -1.54 -0.50
N PHE A 148 24.50 -1.59 -0.02
CA PHE A 148 23.36 -1.01 -0.72
C PHE A 148 22.46 -0.24 0.23
N ALA A 149 21.93 0.89 -0.24
CA ALA A 149 20.81 1.58 0.37
C ALA A 149 19.46 1.03 -0.14
N TYR A 150 18.36 1.46 0.48
CA TYR A 150 17.02 1.13 -0.01
C TYR A 150 16.74 1.78 -1.37
N GLY A 151 16.22 0.98 -2.28
CA GLY A 151 15.83 1.38 -3.62
C GLY A 151 14.45 2.04 -3.69
N VAL A 152 14.12 2.54 -4.88
CA VAL A 152 12.83 3.24 -5.11
C VAL A 152 11.66 2.28 -4.97
N GLY A 153 11.79 1.04 -5.45
CA GLY A 153 10.73 0.04 -5.38
C GLY A 153 10.36 -0.31 -3.94
N PHE A 154 11.34 -0.34 -3.03
CA PHE A 154 11.08 -0.50 -1.60
C PHE A 154 10.24 0.65 -1.03
N ALA A 155 10.60 1.89 -1.35
CA ALA A 155 9.84 3.07 -0.91
C ALA A 155 8.40 3.04 -1.46
N LEU A 156 8.21 2.66 -2.73
CA LEU A 156 6.88 2.51 -3.33
C LEU A 156 6.02 1.49 -2.58
N PHE A 157 6.58 0.34 -2.19
CA PHE A 157 5.86 -0.65 -1.39
C PHE A 157 5.47 -0.12 -0.01
N LEU A 158 6.37 0.58 0.69
CA LEU A 158 6.05 1.19 1.99
C LEU A 158 4.93 2.23 1.87
N VAL A 159 5.01 3.11 0.87
CA VAL A 159 3.99 4.13 0.66
C VAL A 159 2.65 3.47 0.31
N ALA A 160 2.63 2.48 -0.58
CA ALA A 160 1.41 1.74 -0.91
C ALA A 160 0.81 1.04 0.31
N TRP A 161 1.63 0.46 1.18
CA TRP A 161 1.21 -0.17 2.42
C TRP A 161 0.54 0.84 3.37
N CYS A 162 1.13 2.02 3.54
CA CYS A 162 0.53 3.10 4.32
C CYS A 162 -0.80 3.61 3.72
N LEU A 163 -0.88 3.74 2.40
CA LEU A 163 -2.11 4.14 1.71
C LEU A 163 -3.23 3.11 1.91
N ASP A 164 -2.92 1.81 1.93
CA ASP A 164 -3.90 0.75 2.16
C ASP A 164 -4.44 0.77 3.60
N ILE A 165 -3.58 1.07 4.59
CA ILE A 165 -4.02 1.31 5.97
C ILE A 165 -4.99 2.50 6.03
N ILE A 166 -4.66 3.60 5.34
CA ILE A 166 -5.53 4.79 5.26
C ILE A 166 -6.88 4.42 4.62
N ASN A 167 -6.87 3.59 3.59
CA ASN A 167 -8.08 3.09 2.94
C ASN A 167 -8.99 2.30 3.88
N ILE A 168 -8.43 1.46 4.76
CA ILE A 168 -9.22 0.77 5.78
C ILE A 168 -10.00 1.75 6.65
N PHE A 169 -9.39 2.86 7.07
CA PHE A 169 -10.10 3.87 7.86
C PHE A 169 -11.29 4.46 7.07
N PHE A 170 -11.11 4.81 5.79
CA PHE A 170 -12.22 5.27 4.95
C PHE A 170 -13.30 4.19 4.76
N LEU A 171 -12.92 2.92 4.68
CA LEU A 171 -13.83 1.78 4.62
C LEU A 171 -14.50 1.42 5.96
N LEU A 172 -14.00 1.92 7.09
CA LEU A 172 -14.61 1.74 8.40
C LEU A 172 -15.44 2.93 8.86
N LEU A 173 -15.20 4.14 8.33
CA LEU A 173 -15.98 5.33 8.69
C LEU A 173 -17.49 5.04 8.61
N PRO A 174 -18.23 5.14 9.73
CA PRO A 174 -19.66 4.96 9.73
C PRO A 174 -20.30 6.00 8.82
N CYS A 175 -21.44 5.64 8.25
CA CYS A 175 -22.34 6.66 7.76
C CYS A 175 -22.90 7.34 8.99
N GLU A 176 -22.34 8.47 9.37
CA GLU A 176 -23.11 9.39 10.17
C GLU A 176 -24.34 9.75 9.33
N ASP A 177 -25.49 9.25 9.75
CA ASP A 177 -26.75 9.88 9.43
C ASP A 177 -26.60 11.33 9.89
N GLN A 178 -26.47 12.25 8.95
CA GLN A 178 -26.64 13.67 9.23
C GLN A 178 -28.08 13.88 9.73
N LYS A 179 -28.31 13.70 11.04
CA LYS A 179 -29.40 14.37 11.73
C LYS A 179 -28.98 15.81 11.98
N PHE A 180 -28.87 16.60 10.90
CA PHE A 180 -28.84 18.05 11.00
C PHE A 180 -30.19 18.56 10.48
N GLY A 181 -31.19 18.54 11.36
CA GLY A 181 -32.55 18.86 10.98
C GLY A 181 -33.55 18.77 12.11
N GLU A 182 -33.23 19.31 13.29
CA GLU A 182 -34.27 19.80 14.21
C GLU A 182 -33.65 20.68 15.30
N SER A 183 -33.74 22.00 15.13
CA SER A 183 -34.00 22.91 16.25
C SER A 183 -34.32 24.30 15.72
N GLY A 184 -35.60 24.68 15.85
CA GLY A 184 -35.99 26.07 16.10
C GLY A 184 -36.57 26.82 14.90
N ASN A 185 -37.88 26.65 14.66
CA ASN A 185 -38.69 27.61 13.91
C ASN A 185 -38.68 28.99 14.63
N PRO A 186 -38.83 30.13 13.92
CA PRO A 186 -38.48 31.46 14.43
C PRO A 186 -39.56 32.06 15.34
N LYS A 187 -39.12 32.81 16.37
CA LYS A 187 -39.95 33.79 17.11
C LYS A 187 -39.79 35.17 16.45
N PRO A 188 -40.82 36.06 16.42
CA PRO A 188 -41.13 36.85 17.62
C PRO A 188 -42.60 37.31 17.83
N SER A 189 -42.94 37.47 19.13
CA SER A 189 -43.73 38.51 19.84
C SER A 189 -45.02 39.11 19.21
N THR A 190 -46.13 39.16 19.96
CA THR A 190 -46.64 40.39 20.68
C THR A 190 -47.83 40.07 21.62
N ARG A 191 -47.92 40.85 22.72
CA ARG A 191 -48.83 40.82 23.89
C ARG A 191 -50.27 41.31 23.62
N HIS A 192 -51.19 40.86 24.48
CA HIS A 192 -52.39 41.49 25.09
C HIS A 192 -53.45 40.37 25.21
N GLY A 193 -54.15 40.09 26.30
CA GLY A 193 -54.56 40.85 27.48
C GLY A 193 -56.00 40.39 27.79
N GLU A 194 -56.23 39.89 29.01
CA GLU A 194 -57.50 39.91 29.77
C GLU A 194 -58.77 39.12 29.37
N GLU A 195 -59.42 38.65 30.46
CA GLU A 195 -60.86 38.43 30.72
C GLU A 195 -61.57 37.09 30.40
N GLU A 196 -61.79 36.35 31.51
CA GLU A 196 -63.04 35.79 32.05
C GLU A 196 -64.20 35.21 31.18
N MET A 197 -64.75 34.12 31.74
CA MET A 197 -66.17 33.69 31.78
C MET A 197 -66.78 33.10 30.51
N LYS A 198 -67.01 31.77 30.49
CA LYS A 198 -68.29 31.13 30.89
C LYS A 198 -68.21 29.60 30.80
#